data_AF-A0AA41DE56-F1
#
_entry.id   AF-A0AA41DE56-F1
#
_cell.length_a   1.000
_cell.length_b   1.000
_cell.length_c   1.000
_cell.angle_alpha   90.00
_cell.angle_beta   90.00
_cell.angle_gamma   90.00
#
_symmetry.space_group_name_H-M   'P 1'
#
loop_
_entity.id
_entity.type
_entity.pdbx_description
1 polymer ?
#
loop_
_entity_poly.entity_id
_entity_poly.type
_entity_poly.pdbx_seq_one_letter_code
_entity_poly.pdbx_strand_id
1 'polypeptide(L)' 'MKIFMRDGFTCQWPGCGHVEGNTSLLVADHRQPHRGDEALFWDEGNLWTLCKPHHDGAKQKAERAGRRG' A
#
# COMPACT_ATOMS: atom_id res chain seq x y z
N MET A 1 -9.48 -8.91 6.00
CA MET A 1 -8.26 -8.10 5.80
C MET A 1 -8.28 -6.93 6.78
N LYS A 2 -7.50 -6.96 7.89
CA LYS A 2 -7.56 -5.97 8.98
C LYS A 2 -7.16 -4.54 8.55
N ILE A 3 -6.19 -4.43 7.65
CA ILE A 3 -5.64 -3.15 7.14
C ILE A 3 -6.71 -2.32 6.42
N PHE A 4 -7.55 -2.96 5.60
CA PHE A 4 -8.62 -2.25 4.88
C PHE A 4 -9.66 -1.66 5.83
N MET A 5 -10.01 -2.38 6.89
CA MET A 5 -10.94 -1.86 7.90
C MET A 5 -10.33 -0.71 8.70
N ARG A 6 -9.05 -0.79 9.08
CA ARG A 6 -8.33 0.31 9.73
C ARG A 6 -8.35 1.57 8.87
N ASP A 7 -8.12 1.41 7.57
CA ASP A 7 -8.05 2.52 6.62
C ASP A 7 -9.43 2.93 6.10
N GLY A 8 -10.52 2.37 6.63
CA GLY A 8 -11.88 2.67 6.18
C GLY A 8 -12.10 2.42 4.69
N PHE A 9 -11.44 1.39 4.14
CA PHE A 9 -11.44 1.05 2.71
C PHE A 9 -10.96 2.19 1.80
N THR A 10 -10.17 3.11 2.35
CA THR A 10 -9.72 4.32 1.66
C THR A 10 -8.27 4.18 1.22
N CYS A 11 -7.97 4.52 -0.03
CA CYS A 11 -6.61 4.60 -0.55
C CYS A 11 -5.79 5.64 0.23
N GLN A 12 -4.67 5.19 0.81
CA GLN A 12 -3.77 5.98 1.65
C GLN A 12 -2.66 6.69 0.87
N TRP A 13 -2.66 6.61 -0.48
CA TRP A 13 -1.72 7.38 -1.28
C TRP A 13 -1.96 8.89 -1.07
N PRO A 14 -0.92 9.71 -0.86
CA PRO A 14 -1.08 11.14 -0.63
C PRO A 14 -1.92 11.82 -1.71
N GLY A 15 -3.02 12.45 -1.31
CA GLY A 15 -3.93 13.17 -2.20
C GLY A 15 -4.96 12.31 -2.94
N CYS A 16 -5.05 11.00 -2.71
CA CYS A 16 -6.04 10.14 -3.38
C CYS A 16 -7.41 10.17 -2.69
N GLY A 17 -7.53 9.64 -1.46
CA GLY A 17 -8.79 9.60 -0.71
C GLY A 17 -9.91 8.74 -1.31
N HIS A 18 -9.63 7.93 -2.34
CA HIS A 18 -10.63 7.07 -2.97
C HIS A 18 -11.07 5.95 -2.03
N VAL A 19 -12.38 5.85 -1.79
CA VAL A 19 -13.02 4.80 -0.98
C VAL A 19 -13.57 3.71 -1.89
N GLU A 20 -13.31 2.44 -1.58
CA GLU A 20 -13.72 1.30 -2.42
C GLU A 20 -14.21 0.12 -1.58
N GLY A 21 -15.50 -0.20 -1.67
CA GLY A 21 -16.11 -1.31 -0.92
C GLY A 21 -15.80 -2.69 -1.51
N ASN A 22 -15.48 -2.77 -2.80
CA ASN A 22 -15.04 -4.00 -3.44
C ASN A 22 -13.56 -4.24 -3.14
N THR A 23 -13.28 -5.06 -2.13
CA THR A 23 -11.91 -5.35 -1.68
C THR A 23 -11.02 -5.97 -2.76
N SER A 24 -11.56 -6.52 -3.85
CA SER A 24 -10.75 -7.01 -4.99
C SER A 24 -10.06 -5.88 -5.78
N LEU A 25 -10.45 -4.62 -5.56
CA LEU A 25 -9.87 -3.42 -6.18
C LEU A 25 -8.88 -2.68 -5.25
N LEU A 26 -8.71 -3.18 -4.03
CA LEU A 26 -7.74 -2.69 -3.05
C LEU A 26 -6.60 -3.68 -2.86
N VAL A 27 -5.44 -3.16 -2.45
CA VAL A 27 -4.24 -3.93 -2.13
C VAL A 27 -3.70 -3.44 -0.78
N ALA A 28 -3.33 -4.38 0.09
CA ALA A 28 -2.55 -4.07 1.29
C ALA A 28 -1.08 -4.16 0.88
N ASP A 29 -0.43 -3.02 0.81
CA ASP A 29 0.93 -2.87 0.27
C ASP A 29 1.92 -2.50 1.40
N HIS A 30 3.21 -2.67 1.15
CA HIS A 30 4.26 -2.28 2.10
C HIS A 30 4.77 -0.88 1.80
N ARG A 31 4.65 0.04 2.76
CA ARG A 31 5.21 1.40 2.70
C ARG A 31 6.72 1.34 2.46
N GLN A 32 7.43 0.61 3.32
CA GLN A 32 8.83 0.24 3.16
C GLN A 32 8.92 -1.20 2.62
N PRO A 33 9.65 -1.44 1.52
CA PRO A 33 9.87 -2.79 1.02
C PRO A 33 10.54 -3.66 2.06
N HIS A 34 9.93 -4.81 2.36
CA HIS A 34 10.42 -5.71 3.38
C HIS A 34 11.77 -6.38 3.04
N ARG A 35 12.11 -6.57 1.76
CA ARG A 35 13.41 -7.14 1.29
C ARG A 35 13.82 -8.46 1.97
N GLY A 36 12.84 -9.27 2.38
CA GLY A 36 13.06 -10.54 3.09
C GLY A 36 13.02 -10.43 4.62
N ASP A 37 12.90 -9.23 5.18
CA ASP A 37 12.63 -9.04 6.60
C ASP A 37 11.17 -9.40 6.91
N GLU A 38 10.96 -10.48 7.65
CA GLU A 38 9.64 -10.97 8.01
C GLU A 38 8.92 -10.06 9.01
N ALA A 39 9.64 -9.41 9.93
CA ALA A 39 9.04 -8.49 10.88
C ALA A 39 8.43 -7.30 10.12
N LEU A 40 9.15 -6.78 9.13
CA LEU A 40 8.67 -5.70 8.28
C LEU A 40 7.55 -6.14 7.33
N PHE A 41 7.48 -7.43 6.98
CA PHE A 41 6.42 -7.99 6.13
C PHE A 41 5.06 -8.00 6.86
N TRP A 42 5.06 -8.36 8.14
CA TRP A 42 3.85 -8.47 8.97
C TRP A 42 3.52 -7.21 9.78
N ASP A 43 4.42 -6.23 9.83
CA ASP A 43 4.17 -4.98 10.54
C ASP A 43 2.97 -4.21 9.97
N GLU A 44 1.89 -4.13 10.74
CA GLU A 44 0.70 -3.38 10.37
C GLU A 44 0.98 -1.90 10.17
N GLY A 45 1.98 -1.33 10.87
CA GLY A 45 2.43 0.05 10.67
C GLY A 45 3.09 0.26 9.30
N ASN A 46 3.75 -0.77 8.78
CA ASN A 46 4.32 -0.79 7.45
C ASN A 46 3.28 -1.07 6.35
N LEU A 47 2.15 -1.69 6.69
CA LEU A 47 1.08 -1.97 5.74
C LEU A 47 0.11 -0.79 5.56
N TRP A 48 -0.33 -0.57 4.33
CA TRP A 48 -1.35 0.44 3.98
C TRP A 48 -2.25 0.02 2.82
N THR A 49 -3.46 0.57 2.79
CA THR A 49 -4.43 0.33 1.72
C THR A 49 -4.14 1.22 0.51
N LEU A 50 -3.98 0.63 -0.67
CA LEU A 50 -3.88 1.33 -1.95
C LEU A 50 -4.94 0.83 -2.93
N CYS A 51 -5.48 1.71 -3.77
CA CYS A 51 -6.24 1.29 -4.94
C CYS A 51 -5.29 0.80 -6.04
N LYS A 52 -5.78 -0.10 -6.92
CA LYS A 52 -4.99 -0.68 -8.02
C LYS A 52 -4.18 0.35 -8.84
N PRO A 53 -4.74 1.48 -9.30
CA PRO A 53 -3.97 2.48 -10.05
C PRO A 53 -2.74 3.03 -9.31
N HIS A 54 -2.86 3.27 -8.00
CA HIS A 54 -1.75 3.77 -7.19
C HIS A 54 -0.75 2.66 -6.84
N HIS A 55 -1.24 1.45 -6.55
CA HIS A 55 -0.39 0.30 -6.30
C HIS A 55 0.46 -0.06 -7.54
N ASP A 56 -0.17 -0.23 -8.71
CA ASP A 56 0.49 -0.70 -9.93
C ASP A 56 1.30 0.42 -10.61
N GLY A 57 0.94 1.69 -10.40
CA GLY A 57 1.57 2.84 -11.04
C GLY A 57 2.47 3.65 -10.09
N ALA A 58 1.86 4.45 -9.23
CA ALA A 58 2.56 5.46 -8.43
C ALA A 58 3.56 4.85 -7.44
N LYS A 59 3.15 3.80 -6.72
CA LYS A 59 4.02 3.07 -5.78
C LYS A 59 5.16 2.38 -6.51
N GLN A 60 4.87 1.62 -7.57
CA GLN A 60 5.90 0.97 -8.38
C GLN A 60 6.95 1.97 -8.92
N LYS A 61 6.51 3.16 -9.35
CA LYS A 61 7.43 4.23 -9.79
C LYS A 61 8.29 4.75 -8.64
N ALA A 62 7.69 5.04 -7.48
CA ALA A 62 8.42 5.51 -6.30
C ALA A 62 9.49 4.49 -5.85
N GLU A 63 9.14 3.21 -5.85
CA GLU A 63 10.05 2.12 -5.51
C GLU A 63 11.24 2.00 -6.47
N ARG A 64 11.00 2.17 -7.77
CA ARG A 64 12.07 2.19 -8.77
C ARG A 64 12.98 3.40 -8.63
N ALA A 65 12.42 4.55 -8.24
CA ALA A 65 13.21 5.76 -8.01
C ALA A 65 14.10 5.63 -6.75
N GLY A 66 13.58 5.06 -5.66
CA GLY A 66 14.33 4.84 -4.42
C GLY A 66 15.46 3.81 -4.51
N ARG A 67 15.55 3.03 -5.60
CA ARG A 67 16.65 2.09 -5.87
C ARG A 67 17.84 2.70 -6.63
N ARG A 68 17.74 3.97 -7.05
CA ARG A 68 18.76 4.66 -7.87
C ARG A 68 19.67 5.59 -7.07
N GLY A 69 19.61 5.56 -5.74
CA GLY A 69 20.57 6.19 -4.83
C GLY A 69 21.30 5.13 -4.02
#